data_AF-Q2U085-F1
#
_entry.id   AF-Q2U085-F1
#
_cell.length_a   1.000
_cell.length_b   1.000
_cell.length_c   1.000
_cell.angle_alpha   90.00
_cell.angle_beta   90.00
_cell.angle_gamma   90.00
#
_symmetry.space_group_name_H-M   'P 1'
#
loop_
_entity.id
_entity.type
_entity.pdbx_description
1 polymer ?
#
loop_
_entity_poly.entity_id
_entity_poly.type
_entity_poly.pdbx_seq_one_letter_code
_entity_poly.pdbx_strand_id
1 'polypeptide(L)'
;MDAPIRLTVLISGNGSNLQTVIDQTAAGELSVNIVRVLSNRKDAFGLERARRADIPIHYHNLVRYKKQHPATPEGIQAAREEYDAELARLVLADSPEMVACLGFMHVLSPRFLEPLERAKVKIINLHPALPGAFNGAVCSLSSPCCILPDYVY
;
A
#
# COMPACT_ATOMS: atom_id res chain seq x y z
N MET A 1 22.26 -3.89 18.81
CA MET A 1 21.29 -4.36 17.81
C MET A 1 20.31 -3.24 17.63
N ASP A 2 20.15 -2.74 16.41
CA ASP A 2 19.22 -1.65 16.12
C ASP A 2 17.79 -2.11 16.38
N ALA A 3 16.91 -1.19 16.76
CA ALA A 3 15.50 -1.50 17.02
C ALA A 3 14.82 -1.99 15.72
N PRO A 4 13.85 -2.92 15.79
CA PRO A 4 13.12 -3.37 14.61
C PRO A 4 12.39 -2.22 13.91
N ILE A 5 12.50 -2.17 12.59
CA ILE A 5 11.89 -1.11 11.76
C ILE A 5 10.36 -1.19 11.88
N ARG A 6 9.70 -0.08 12.20
CA ARG A 6 8.24 0.01 12.23
C ARG A 6 7.66 0.01 10.82
N LEU A 7 7.07 -1.11 10.43
CA LEU A 7 6.58 -1.37 9.08
C LEU A 7 5.05 -1.33 9.00
N THR A 8 4.51 -0.51 8.11
CA THR A 8 3.11 -0.60 7.68
C THR A 8 3.02 -1.32 6.34
N VAL A 9 2.08 -2.26 6.18
CA VAL A 9 1.92 -3.03 4.95
C VAL A 9 0.58 -2.71 4.27
N LEU A 10 0.60 -2.43 2.97
CA LEU A 10 -0.58 -2.23 2.14
C LEU A 10 -0.83 -3.47 1.26
N ILE A 11 -2.06 -3.98 1.23
CA ILE A 11 -2.46 -5.18 0.48
C ILE A 11 -3.81 -5.04 -0.23
N SER A 12 -4.04 -5.80 -1.30
CA SER A 12 -5.37 -5.90 -1.95
C SER A 12 -5.85 -7.34 -2.18
N GLY A 13 -5.10 -8.36 -1.78
CA GLY A 13 -5.38 -9.75 -2.19
C GLY A 13 -4.93 -10.83 -1.19
N ASN A 14 -4.39 -11.94 -1.71
CA ASN A 14 -4.09 -13.15 -0.93
C ASN A 14 -3.08 -12.91 0.21
N GLY A 15 -2.15 -11.97 0.03
CA GLY A 15 -1.13 -11.64 1.03
C GLY A 15 -0.05 -12.71 1.17
N SER A 16 0.34 -13.40 0.09
CA SER A 16 1.48 -14.34 0.10
C SER A 16 2.78 -13.65 0.51
N ASN A 17 3.08 -12.48 -0.06
CA ASN A 17 4.25 -11.68 0.33
C ASN A 17 4.17 -11.23 1.79
N LEU A 18 2.98 -10.86 2.26
CA LEU A 18 2.75 -10.53 3.68
C LEU A 18 3.06 -11.76 4.57
N GLN A 19 2.65 -12.96 4.18
CA GLN A 19 2.96 -14.19 4.92
C GLN A 19 4.47 -14.39 5.04
N THR A 20 5.22 -14.22 3.95
CA THR A 20 6.68 -14.34 3.97
C THR A 20 7.32 -13.36 4.95
N VAL A 21 6.89 -12.11 4.96
CA VAL A 21 7.40 -11.10 5.93
C VAL A 21 7.05 -11.49 7.37
N ILE A 22 5.83 -11.96 7.62
CA ILE A 22 5.41 -12.45 8.95
C ILE A 22 6.32 -13.61 9.39
N ASP A 23 6.51 -14.61 8.54
CA ASP A 23 7.28 -15.81 8.84
C ASP A 23 8.76 -15.48 9.11
N GLN A 24 9.38 -14.61 8.28
CA GLN A 24 10.76 -14.18 8.45
C GLN A 24 10.96 -13.30 9.70
N THR A 25 9.97 -12.48 10.04
CA THR A 25 9.99 -11.69 11.28
C THR A 25 9.92 -12.61 12.50
N ALA A 26 9.04 -13.61 12.48
CA ALA A 26 8.90 -14.60 13.55
C ALA A 26 10.15 -15.49 13.69
N ALA A 27 10.84 -15.78 12.59
CA ALA A 27 12.11 -16.50 12.57
C ALA A 27 13.32 -15.65 13.03
N GLY A 28 13.15 -14.34 13.22
CA GLY A 28 14.24 -13.42 13.56
C GLY A 28 15.20 -13.11 12.41
N GLU A 29 14.86 -13.52 11.18
CA GLU A 29 15.65 -13.26 9.97
C GLU A 29 15.44 -11.82 9.46
N LEU A 30 14.29 -11.24 9.78
CA LEU A 30 13.93 -9.87 9.39
C LEU A 30 13.64 -9.02 10.64
N SER A 31 14.46 -7.99 10.86
CA SER A 31 14.31 -7.06 11.99
C SER A 31 13.27 -5.97 11.68
N VAL A 32 12.00 -6.37 11.58
CA VAL A 32 10.86 -5.46 11.39
C VAL A 32 9.78 -5.72 12.43
N ASN A 33 8.99 -4.69 12.73
CA ASN A 33 7.77 -4.80 13.51
C ASN A 33 6.61 -4.32 12.63
N ILE A 34 5.73 -5.25 12.22
CA ILE A 34 4.56 -4.90 11.40
C ILE A 34 3.53 -4.23 12.30
N VAL A 35 3.45 -2.90 12.26
CA VAL A 35 2.58 -2.12 13.14
C VAL A 35 1.12 -2.11 12.67
N ARG A 36 0.90 -2.25 11.36
CA ARG A 36 -0.42 -2.25 10.74
C ARG A 36 -0.41 -2.91 9.37
N VAL A 37 -1.47 -3.65 9.07
CA VAL A 37 -1.80 -4.09 7.70
C VAL A 37 -3.08 -3.38 7.25
N LEU A 38 -3.00 -2.60 6.17
CA LEU A 38 -4.16 -1.96 5.57
C LEU A 38 -4.55 -2.64 4.27
N SER A 39 -5.86 -2.82 4.06
CA SER A 39 -6.36 -3.28 2.78
C SER A 39 -7.47 -2.40 2.23
N ASN A 40 -7.47 -2.25 0.90
CA ASN A 40 -8.56 -1.64 0.18
C ASN A 40 -9.67 -2.62 -0.24
N ARG A 41 -9.52 -3.91 0.08
CA ARG A 41 -10.53 -4.95 -0.16
C ARG A 41 -10.87 -5.68 1.13
N LYS A 42 -12.17 -5.81 1.43
CA LYS A 42 -12.65 -6.36 2.71
C LYS A 42 -12.40 -7.87 2.80
N ASP A 43 -12.41 -8.52 1.65
CA ASP A 43 -12.24 -9.95 1.40
C ASP A 43 -10.77 -10.33 1.11
N ALA A 44 -9.82 -9.40 1.25
CA ALA A 44 -8.41 -9.72 1.11
C ALA A 44 -7.98 -10.75 2.17
N PHE A 45 -7.63 -11.95 1.72
CA PHE A 45 -7.18 -13.04 2.61
C PHE A 45 -5.91 -12.65 3.40
N GLY A 46 -5.12 -11.69 2.93
CA GLY A 46 -3.99 -11.17 3.71
C GLY A 46 -4.41 -10.51 5.04
N LEU A 47 -5.64 -10.00 5.16
CA LEU A 47 -6.16 -9.51 6.44
C LEU A 47 -6.33 -10.66 7.44
N GLU A 48 -6.74 -11.83 6.98
CA GLU A 48 -6.87 -13.03 7.81
C GLU A 48 -5.51 -13.51 8.30
N ARG A 49 -4.49 -13.49 7.42
CA ARG A 49 -3.10 -13.80 7.79
C ARG A 49 -2.58 -12.86 8.88
N ALA A 50 -2.81 -11.55 8.72
CA ALA A 50 -2.42 -10.55 9.71
C ALA A 50 -3.09 -10.78 11.07
N ARG A 51 -4.41 -11.07 11.08
CA ARG A 51 -5.13 -11.39 12.32
C ARG A 51 -4.56 -12.61 13.04
N ARG A 52 -4.20 -13.67 12.31
CA ARG A 52 -3.62 -14.88 12.88
C ARG A 52 -2.23 -14.66 13.51
N ALA A 53 -1.54 -13.61 13.08
CA ALA A 53 -0.25 -13.19 13.63
C ALA A 53 -0.39 -12.04 14.65
N ASP A 54 -1.62 -11.75 15.13
CA ASP A 54 -1.93 -10.68 16.08
C ASP A 54 -1.50 -9.27 15.61
N ILE A 55 -1.43 -9.06 14.29
CA ILE A 55 -1.08 -7.77 13.69
C ILE A 55 -2.34 -6.91 13.55
N PRO A 56 -2.33 -5.64 14.00
CA PRO A 56 -3.45 -4.73 13.80
C PRO A 56 -3.79 -4.57 12.32
N ILE A 57 -5.07 -4.65 11.99
CA ILE A 57 -5.56 -4.48 10.61
C ILE A 57 -6.46 -3.26 10.45
N HIS A 58 -6.55 -2.74 9.22
CA HIS A 58 -7.53 -1.72 8.87
C HIS A 58 -8.06 -1.93 7.44
N TYR A 59 -9.37 -1.85 7.25
CA TYR A 59 -10.01 -1.90 5.94
C TYR A 59 -10.42 -0.49 5.52
N HIS A 60 -9.93 -0.03 4.37
CA HIS A 60 -10.15 1.32 3.86
C HIS A 60 -10.46 1.29 2.36
N ASN A 61 -11.71 1.54 1.95
CA ASN A 61 -12.12 1.41 0.55
C ASN A 61 -12.33 2.74 -0.18
N LEU A 62 -12.07 2.72 -1.49
CA LEU A 62 -12.31 3.85 -2.39
C LEU A 62 -13.79 4.04 -2.74
N VAL A 63 -14.62 3.00 -2.55
CA VAL A 63 -16.03 3.01 -2.98
C VAL A 63 -16.84 4.10 -2.29
N ARG A 64 -16.58 4.35 -0.99
CA ARG A 64 -17.24 5.44 -0.24
C ARG A 64 -16.99 6.80 -0.89
N TYR A 65 -15.73 7.09 -1.21
CA TYR A 65 -15.32 8.36 -1.81
C TYR A 65 -15.95 8.54 -3.19
N LYS A 66 -15.90 7.52 -4.04
CA LYS A 66 -16.52 7.58 -5.38
C LYS A 66 -18.02 7.89 -5.36
N LYS A 67 -18.74 7.50 -4.30
CA LYS A 67 -20.18 7.80 -4.15
C LYS A 67 -20.46 9.24 -3.72
N GLN A 68 -19.47 9.92 -3.14
CA GLN A 68 -19.59 11.30 -2.64
C GLN A 68 -19.24 12.34 -3.71
N HIS A 69 -18.65 11.91 -4.83
CA HIS A 69 -18.22 12.76 -5.93
C HIS A 69 -19.04 12.48 -7.20
N PRO A 70 -19.20 13.48 -8.09
CA PRO A 70 -19.89 13.27 -9.36
C PRO A 70 -19.13 12.27 -10.24
N ALA A 71 -19.86 11.53 -11.08
CA ALA A 71 -19.29 10.56 -12.02
C ALA A 71 -18.67 11.23 -13.27
N THR A 72 -17.95 12.33 -13.07
CA THR A 72 -17.14 13.01 -14.09
C THR A 72 -15.65 12.65 -13.89
N PRO A 73 -14.78 12.83 -14.90
CA PRO A 73 -13.34 12.61 -14.74
C PRO A 73 -12.75 13.35 -13.53
N GLU A 74 -13.17 14.60 -13.32
CA GLU A 74 -12.72 15.45 -12.22
C GLU A 74 -13.20 14.92 -10.87
N GLY A 75 -14.47 14.48 -10.78
CA GLY A 75 -15.01 13.89 -9.56
C GLY A 75 -14.37 12.54 -9.21
N ILE A 76 -14.07 11.71 -10.21
CA ILE A 76 -13.33 10.45 -10.00
C ILE A 76 -11.92 10.73 -9.48
N GLN A 77 -11.26 11.74 -10.03
CA GLN A 77 -9.92 12.14 -9.59
C GLN A 77 -9.96 12.71 -8.17
N ALA A 78 -10.91 13.59 -7.86
CA ALA A 78 -11.10 14.14 -6.52
C ALA A 78 -11.37 13.04 -5.47
N ALA A 79 -12.20 12.05 -5.79
CA ALA A 79 -12.45 10.90 -4.91
C ALA A 79 -11.19 10.07 -4.64
N ARG A 80 -10.31 9.90 -5.65
CA ARG A 80 -9.03 9.19 -5.49
C ARG A 80 -8.08 9.96 -4.59
N GLU A 81 -7.96 11.26 -4.80
CA GLU A 81 -7.10 12.14 -4.01
C GLU A 81 -7.54 12.22 -2.55
N GLU A 82 -8.84 12.31 -2.30
CA GLU A 82 -9.39 12.31 -0.93
C GLU A 82 -9.15 10.98 -0.21
N TYR A 83 -9.36 9.86 -0.92
CA TYR A 83 -9.03 8.53 -0.42
C TYR A 83 -7.54 8.40 -0.08
N ASP A 84 -6.65 8.86 -0.96
CA ASP A 84 -5.20 8.76 -0.76
C ASP A 84 -4.70 9.65 0.38
N ALA A 85 -5.29 10.84 0.54
CA ALA A 85 -5.01 11.72 1.67
C ALA A 85 -5.39 11.07 3.01
N GLU A 86 -6.57 10.44 3.08
CA GLU A 86 -7.00 9.73 4.29
C GLU A 86 -6.17 8.47 4.53
N LEU A 87 -5.81 7.74 3.47
CA LEU A 87 -4.91 6.59 3.59
C LEU A 87 -3.56 7.01 4.19
N ALA A 88 -2.98 8.13 3.75
CA ALA A 88 -1.74 8.65 4.35
C ALA A 88 -1.93 9.02 5.82
N ARG A 89 -3.06 9.65 6.18
CA ARG A 89 -3.37 9.97 7.58
C ARG A 89 -3.45 8.70 8.44
N LEU A 90 -4.11 7.65 7.95
CA LEU A 90 -4.23 6.36 8.63
C LEU A 90 -2.87 5.69 8.82
N VAL A 91 -2.01 5.71 7.80
CA VAL A 91 -0.64 5.17 7.87
C VAL A 91 0.20 5.95 8.88
N LEU A 92 0.20 7.28 8.80
CA LEU A 92 1.03 8.13 9.66
C LEU A 92 0.58 8.12 11.13
N ALA A 93 -0.68 7.78 11.41
CA ALA A 93 -1.19 7.65 12.78
C ALA A 93 -0.40 6.62 13.61
N ASP A 94 0.16 5.60 12.96
CA ASP A 94 0.97 4.57 13.62
C ASP A 94 2.48 4.91 13.60
N SER A 95 2.88 6.10 13.11
CA SER A 95 4.29 6.54 13.01
C SER A 95 5.24 5.44 12.48
N PRO A 96 5.01 4.91 11.27
CA PRO A 96 5.89 3.94 10.66
C PRO A 96 7.17 4.60 10.16
N GLU A 97 8.24 3.82 10.09
CA GLU A 97 9.49 4.20 9.43
C GLU A 97 9.49 3.77 7.96
N MET A 98 8.68 2.76 7.64
CA MET A 98 8.55 2.21 6.30
C MET A 98 7.12 1.78 5.98
N VAL A 99 6.74 1.93 4.71
CA VAL A 99 5.53 1.36 4.11
C VAL A 99 5.94 0.37 3.02
N ALA A 100 5.39 -0.85 3.07
CA ALA A 100 5.55 -1.84 2.02
C ALA A 100 4.23 -2.12 1.30
N CYS A 101 4.19 -1.88 -0.01
CA CYS A 101 3.12 -2.29 -0.89
C CYS A 101 3.34 -3.75 -1.32
N LEU A 102 2.64 -4.68 -0.66
CA LEU A 102 2.79 -6.12 -0.88
C LEU A 102 1.57 -6.69 -1.62
N GLY A 103 1.49 -6.40 -2.92
CA GLY A 103 0.32 -6.72 -3.73
C GLY A 103 -0.83 -5.73 -3.53
N PHE A 104 -0.49 -4.45 -3.32
CA PHE A 104 -1.45 -3.35 -3.29
C PHE A 104 -1.80 -2.91 -4.72
N MET A 105 -3.07 -3.06 -5.10
CA MET A 105 -3.55 -2.85 -6.48
C MET A 105 -4.21 -1.48 -6.63
N HIS A 106 -3.55 -0.44 -6.13
CA HIS A 106 -4.01 0.94 -6.23
C HIS A 106 -2.80 1.87 -6.40
N VAL A 107 -2.82 2.65 -7.49
CA VAL A 107 -1.80 3.66 -7.77
C VAL A 107 -2.01 4.83 -6.81
N LEU A 108 -0.97 5.13 -6.03
CA LEU A 108 -0.94 6.18 -5.02
C LEU A 108 -0.68 7.54 -5.67
N SER A 109 -1.51 8.53 -5.36
CA SER A 109 -1.34 9.92 -5.80
C SER A 109 -0.36 10.69 -4.90
N PRO A 110 0.06 11.91 -5.32
CA PRO A 110 0.87 12.79 -4.48
C PRO A 110 0.26 13.10 -3.11
N ARG A 111 -1.08 13.06 -2.99
CA ARG A 111 -1.78 13.23 -1.70
C ARG A 111 -1.42 12.16 -0.67
N PHE A 112 -1.00 10.98 -1.12
CA PHE A 112 -0.42 9.96 -0.25
C PHE A 112 1.09 10.12 -0.06
N LEU A 113 1.83 10.39 -1.14
CA LEU A 113 3.30 10.38 -1.13
C LEU A 113 3.91 11.57 -0.38
N GLU A 114 3.45 12.79 -0.62
CA GLU A 114 4.04 14.01 -0.04
C GLU A 114 4.00 14.04 1.51
N PRO A 115 2.89 13.65 2.18
CA PRO A 115 2.89 13.59 3.65
C PRO A 115 3.90 12.58 4.21
N LEU A 116 4.06 11.43 3.55
CA LEU A 116 4.99 10.38 3.97
C LEU A 116 6.45 10.83 3.77
N GLU A 117 6.74 11.49 2.64
CA GLU A 117 8.06 12.07 2.37
C GLU A 117 8.42 13.14 3.41
N ARG A 118 7.50 14.06 3.73
CA ARG A 118 7.71 15.06 4.80
C ARG A 118 7.97 14.41 6.17
N ALA A 119 7.30 13.30 6.44
CA ALA A 119 7.51 12.49 7.64
C ALA A 119 8.74 11.57 7.56
N LYS A 120 9.48 11.59 6.44
CA LYS A 120 10.68 10.77 6.17
C LYS A 120 10.39 9.25 6.23
N VAL A 121 9.18 8.85 5.88
CA VAL A 121 8.76 7.45 5.81
C VAL A 121 9.18 6.86 4.47
N LYS A 122 9.95 5.77 4.48
CA LYS A 122 10.36 5.09 3.25
C LYS A 122 9.21 4.29 2.66
N ILE A 123 9.11 4.21 1.33
CA ILE A 123 8.06 3.43 0.66
C ILE A 123 8.72 2.44 -0.29
N ILE A 124 8.37 1.17 -0.16
CA ILE A 124 8.82 0.10 -1.07
C ILE A 124 7.61 -0.58 -1.70
N ASN A 125 7.73 -0.98 -2.96
CA ASN A 125 6.68 -1.73 -3.67
C ASN A 125 7.25 -3.02 -4.22
N LEU A 126 6.62 -4.14 -3.87
CA LEU A 126 6.97 -5.45 -4.40
C LEU A 126 5.94 -5.86 -5.45
N HIS A 127 6.26 -5.62 -6.72
CA HIS A 127 5.45 -6.05 -7.86
C HIS A 127 6.07 -7.30 -8.50
N PRO A 128 5.29 -8.34 -8.84
CA PRO A 128 5.80 -9.56 -9.49
C PRO A 128 6.18 -9.38 -10.97
N ALA A 129 6.49 -8.16 -11.43
CA ALA A 129 6.88 -7.91 -12.81
C ALA A 129 8.33 -7.44 -12.87
N LEU A 130 9.11 -8.05 -13.75
CA LEU A 130 10.45 -7.57 -14.11
C LEU A 130 10.35 -6.11 -14.56
N PRO A 131 11.19 -5.20 -14.03
CA PRO A 131 11.28 -3.83 -14.53
C PRO A 131 11.47 -3.85 -16.06
N GLY A 132 10.54 -3.25 -16.79
CA GLY A 132 10.61 -3.12 -18.25
C GLY A 132 9.92 -4.20 -19.09
N ALA A 133 9.25 -5.20 -18.50
CA ALA A 133 8.62 -6.26 -19.30
C ALA A 133 7.08 -6.29 -19.27
N PHE A 134 6.42 -5.90 -18.17
CA PHE A 134 4.96 -6.02 -18.08
C PHE A 134 4.37 -4.93 -17.17
N ASN A 135 3.80 -3.89 -17.78
CA ASN A 135 2.91 -2.96 -17.09
C ASN A 135 1.63 -3.75 -16.73
N GLY A 136 1.12 -3.58 -15.50
CA GLY A 136 0.19 -4.47 -14.82
C GLY A 136 -1.09 -4.92 -15.56
N ALA A 137 -1.70 -5.96 -14.97
CA ALA A 137 -2.86 -6.75 -15.41
C ALA A 137 -3.73 -6.16 -16.55
N VAL A 138 -3.77 -6.93 -17.65
CA VAL A 138 -4.50 -6.77 -18.91
C VAL A 138 -3.84 -5.84 -19.94
N CYS A 139 -3.14 -6.47 -20.87
CA CYS A 139 -2.73 -5.90 -22.14
C CYS A 139 -3.98 -5.57 -22.99
N SER A 140 -4.32 -4.29 -23.11
CA SER A 140 -4.98 -3.73 -24.29
C SER A 140 -4.43 -2.32 -24.50
N LEU A 141 -3.65 -2.18 -25.56
CA LEU A 141 -3.03 -0.95 -26.04
C LEU A 141 -4.07 0.16 -26.20
N SER A 142 -4.01 1.21 -25.37
CA SER A 142 -4.29 2.60 -25.73
C SER A 142 -4.38 3.50 -24.48
N SER A 143 -3.23 4.00 -24.00
CA SER A 143 -3.05 5.39 -23.53
C SER A 143 -1.71 5.55 -22.80
N PRO A 144 -0.95 6.63 -23.03
CA PRO A 144 0.35 6.86 -22.42
C PRO A 144 0.17 7.55 -21.07
N CYS A 145 0.21 6.81 -19.97
CA CYS A 145 0.40 7.41 -18.66
C CYS A 145 1.12 6.46 -17.72
N CYS A 146 2.38 6.16 -18.06
CA CYS A 146 3.33 5.52 -17.15
C CYS A 146 4.71 6.12 -17.44
N ILE A 147 5.34 6.66 -16.40
CA ILE A 147 6.76 6.96 -16.13
C ILE A 147 6.76 8.32 -15.41
N LEU A 148 6.62 8.27 -14.08
CA LEU A 148 7.39 9.21 -13.27
C LEU A 148 8.72 8.48 -13.02
N PRO A 149 9.83 8.95 -13.60
CA PRO A 149 11.13 8.56 -13.10
C PRO A 149 11.28 9.18 -11.70
N ASP A 150 12.22 8.68 -10.90
CA ASP A 150 12.73 9.35 -9.69
C ASP A 150 12.19 8.93 -8.31
N TYR A 151 11.61 7.74 -8.14
CA TYR A 151 11.54 7.14 -6.79
C TYR A 151 11.82 5.63 -6.80
N VAL A 152 13.11 5.29 -6.97
CA VAL A 152 13.69 4.03 -6.52
C VAL A 152 15.10 4.35 -6.01
N TYR A 153 15.29 4.42 -4.70
CA TYR A 153 16.41 3.86 -3.91
C TYR A 153 16.05 3.90 -2.42
#